data_AF-A0A950D0H9-F1
#
_entry.id   AF-A0A950D0H9-F1
#
_cell.length_a   1.000
_cell.length_b   1.000
_cell.length_c   1.000
_cell.angle_alpha   90.00
_cell.angle_beta   90.00
_cell.angle_gamma   90.00
#
_symmetry.space_group_name_H-M   'P 1'
#
loop_
_entity.id
_entity.type
_entity.pdbx_description
1 polymer ?
#
loop_
_entity_poly.entity_id
_entity_poly.type
_entity_poly.pdbx_seq_one_letter_code
_entity_poly.pdbx_strand_id
1 'polypeptide(L)' 'MAWFVGTLTILWYAIDGHAGAHVHRDRDWYPHKVTPTFTDMLGALRLQMWQYEVFGPSGTEVPSPEVVETLLNKMAAVA' A
#
# COMPACT_ATOMS: atom_id res chain seq x y z
N MET A 1 13.09 7.35 -17.28
CA MET A 1 13.02 7.48 -15.81
C MET A 1 12.05 6.50 -15.15
N ALA A 2 10.88 6.18 -15.74
CA ALA A 2 9.92 5.21 -15.17
C ALA A 2 10.51 3.81 -14.85
N TRP A 3 11.41 3.32 -15.70
CA TRP A 3 12.09 2.03 -15.50
C TRP A 3 12.90 1.96 -14.20
N PHE A 4 13.53 3.06 -13.78
CA PHE A 4 14.31 3.10 -12.55
C PHE A 4 13.42 2.94 -11.32
N VAL A 5 12.30 3.67 -11.28
CA VAL A 5 11.32 3.59 -10.19
C VAL A 5 10.69 2.20 -10.13
N GLY A 6 10.33 1.62 -11.28
CA GLY A 6 9.80 0.25 -11.33
C GLY A 6 10.77 -0.78 -10.78
N THR A 7 12.05 -0.72 -11.16
CA THR A 7 13.08 -1.61 -10.60
C THR A 7 13.27 -1.41 -9.11
N LEU A 8 13.24 -0.16 -8.62
CA LEU A 8 13.36 0.13 -7.20
C LEU A 8 12.20 -0.47 -6.40
N THR A 9 10.97 -0.37 -6.92
CA THR A 9 9.79 -1.01 -6.30
C THR A 9 9.97 -2.52 -6.20
N ILE A 10 10.45 -3.17 -7.26
CA ILE A 10 10.67 -4.63 -7.26
C ILE A 10 11.75 -5.01 -6.23
N LEU A 11 12.87 -4.29 -6.22
CA LEU A 11 13.97 -4.55 -5.28
C LEU A 11 13.54 -4.34 -3.84
N TRP A 12 12.87 -3.23 -3.54
CA TRP A 12 12.32 -2.96 -2.22
C TRP A 12 11.35 -4.07 -1.78
N TYR A 13 10.44 -4.48 -2.65
CA TYR A 13 9.47 -5.53 -2.33
C TYR A 13 10.15 -6.87 -2.05
N ALA A 14 11.17 -7.23 -2.84
CA ALA A 14 11.93 -8.47 -2.66
C ALA A 14 12.73 -8.50 -1.35
N ILE A 15 13.25 -7.35 -0.90
CA ILE A 15 14.08 -7.26 0.30
C ILE A 15 13.21 -7.24 1.56
N ASP A 16 12.17 -6.41 1.60
CA ASP A 16 11.43 -6.13 2.84
C ASP A 16 9.93 -5.91 2.62
N GLY A 17 9.54 -5.28 1.50
CA GLY A 17 8.15 -4.86 1.28
C GLY A 17 7.12 -6.00 1.29
N HIS A 18 7.52 -7.23 0.98
CA HIS A 18 6.68 -8.43 1.03
C HIS A 18 6.31 -8.91 2.45
N ALA A 19 6.98 -8.42 3.49
CA ALA A 19 6.67 -8.77 4.88
C ALA A 19 5.61 -7.84 5.51
N GLY A 20 5.41 -6.65 4.92
CA GLY A 20 4.50 -5.63 5.47
C GLY A 20 3.04 -5.82 5.06
N ALA A 21 2.25 -4.75 5.19
CA ALA A 21 0.83 -4.77 4.85
C ALA A 21 0.60 -4.93 3.33
N HIS A 22 -0.41 -5.70 2.97
CA HIS A 22 -0.81 -5.96 1.59
C HIS A 22 -2.26 -5.54 1.33
N VAL A 23 -2.50 -5.04 0.12
CA VAL A 23 -3.86 -4.83 -0.36
C VAL A 23 -4.41 -6.18 -0.81
N HIS A 24 -5.38 -6.71 -0.08
CA HIS A 24 -6.15 -7.86 -0.52
C HIS A 24 -7.10 -7.43 -1.64
N ARG A 25 -6.99 -8.07 -2.80
CA ARG A 25 -7.87 -7.85 -3.95
C ARG A 25 -8.57 -9.15 -4.26
N ASP A 26 -9.89 -9.12 -4.32
CA ASP A 26 -10.62 -10.24 -4.92
C ASP A 26 -10.31 -10.30 -6.40
N ARG A 27 -9.76 -11.44 -6.82
CA ARG A 27 -9.41 -11.76 -8.20
C ARG A 27 -10.11 -13.06 -8.57
N ASP A 28 -11.43 -13.02 -8.65
CA ASP A 28 -12.27 -14.19 -8.94
C ASP A 28 -11.91 -14.87 -10.27
N TRP A 29 -11.39 -14.10 -11.24
CA TRP A 29 -10.92 -14.59 -12.54
C TRP A 29 -9.51 -15.19 -12.51
N TYR A 30 -8.80 -15.16 -11.37
CA TYR A 30 -7.42 -15.66 -11.25
C TYR A 30 -7.11 -16.30 -9.89
N PRO A 31 -7.86 -17.34 -9.47
CA PRO A 31 -7.89 -17.84 -8.09
C PRO A 31 -6.61 -18.56 -7.64
N HIS A 32 -5.77 -19.03 -8.56
CA HIS A 32 -4.63 -19.90 -8.25
C HIS A 32 -3.26 -19.23 -8.38
N LYS A 33 -3.21 -17.91 -8.62
CA LYS A 33 -1.91 -17.24 -8.75
C LYS A 33 -1.30 -16.98 -7.38
N VAL A 34 -0.32 -17.80 -7.06
CA VAL A 34 0.49 -17.67 -5.85
C VAL A 34 1.55 -16.57 -5.98
N THR A 35 1.92 -16.18 -7.21
CA THR A 35 3.01 -15.21 -7.43
C THR A 35 2.55 -13.76 -7.36
N PRO A 36 3.22 -12.89 -6.56
CA PRO A 36 2.89 -11.48 -6.48
C PRO A 36 3.14 -10.80 -7.83
N THR A 37 2.17 -10.01 -8.28
CA THR A 37 2.30 -9.20 -9.50
C THR A 37 2.92 -7.85 -9.19
N PHE A 38 3.47 -7.16 -10.20
CA PHE A 38 3.97 -5.80 -10.00
C PHE A 38 2.89 -4.85 -9.45
N THR A 39 1.63 -5.07 -9.83
CA THR A 39 0.50 -4.32 -9.28
C THR A 39 0.27 -4.60 -7.80
N ASP A 40 0.56 -5.82 -7.32
CA ASP A 40 0.51 -6.16 -5.89
C ASP A 40 1.65 -5.47 -5.14
N MET A 41 2.87 -5.45 -5.73
CA MET A 41 4.02 -4.73 -5.17
C MET A 41 3.74 -3.23 -5.03
N LEU A 42 3.14 -2.61 -6.06
CA LEU A 42 2.70 -1.22 -5.99
C LEU A 42 1.58 -0.99 -4.98
N GLY A 43 0.67 -1.97 -4.84
CA GLY A 43 -0.38 -1.93 -3.84
C GLY A 43 0.18 -1.94 -2.42
N ALA A 44 1.13 -2.83 -2.14
CA ALA A 44 1.84 -2.92 -0.88
C ALA A 44 2.63 -1.63 -0.60
N LEU A 45 3.40 -1.14 -1.57
CA LEU A 45 4.16 0.12 -1.43
C LEU A 45 3.23 1.28 -1.07
N ARG A 46 2.14 1.45 -1.83
CA ARG A 46 1.18 2.51 -1.56
C ARG A 46 0.59 2.37 -0.16
N LEU A 47 0.12 1.18 0.22
CA LEU A 47 -0.50 0.96 1.53
C LEU A 47 0.46 1.27 2.68
N GLN A 48 1.72 0.82 2.58
CA GLN A 48 2.73 1.06 3.62
C GLN A 48 3.13 2.54 3.69
N MET A 49 3.20 3.24 2.55
CA MET A 49 3.36 4.71 2.56
C MET A 49 2.20 5.41 3.28
N TRP A 50 0.95 4.99 3.03
CA TRP A 50 -0.21 5.54 3.73
C TRP A 50 -0.17 5.25 5.23
N GLN A 51 0.23 4.04 5.63
CA GLN A 51 0.37 3.70 7.05
C GLN A 51 1.44 4.57 7.73
N TYR A 52 2.56 4.80 7.05
CA TYR A 52 3.61 5.71 7.55
C TYR A 52 3.10 7.14 7.72
N GLU A 53 2.36 7.66 6.74
CA GLU A 53 1.79 9.02 6.80
C GLU A 53 0.73 9.17 7.90
N VAL A 54 -0.05 8.13 8.17
CA VAL A 54 -1.17 8.18 9.13
C VAL A 54 -0.74 7.86 10.56
N PHE A 55 0.14 6.87 10.74
CA PHE A 55 0.52 6.32 12.05
C PHE A 55 2.00 6.57 12.40
N GLY A 56 2.70 7.35 11.58
CA GLY A 56 4.11 7.66 11.75
C GLY A 56 5.03 6.45 11.51
N PRO A 57 6.35 6.65 11.67
CA PRO A 57 7.36 5.60 11.48
C PRO A 57 7.21 4.39 12.42
N SER A 58 6.61 4.57 13.60
CA SER A 58 6.42 3.48 14.57
C SER A 58 5.15 2.66 14.34
N GLY A 59 4.23 3.14 13.49
CA GLY A 59 2.94 2.48 13.22
C GLY A 59 1.98 2.45 14.43
N THR A 60 2.33 3.14 15.51
CA THR A 60 1.59 3.13 16.79
C THR A 60 1.09 4.51 17.18
N GLU A 61 1.40 5.55 16.40
CA GLU A 61 0.94 6.89 16.68
C GLU A 61 -0.57 6.97 16.43
N VAL A 62 -1.30 7.54 17.39
CA VAL A 62 -2.74 7.74 17.21
C VAL A 62 -2.92 8.85 16.18
N PRO A 63 -3.61 8.59 15.05
CA PRO A 63 -3.79 9.59 14.02
C PRO A 63 -4.57 10.79 14.57
N SER A 64 -4.18 12.00 14.17
CA SER A 64 -4.87 13.21 14.61
C SER A 64 -6.32 13.21 14.09
N PRO A 65 -7.26 13.84 14.84
CA PRO A 65 -8.65 13.95 14.39
C PRO A 65 -8.80 14.58 12.99
N GLU A 66 -7.93 15.54 12.64
CA GLU A 66 -7.91 16.20 11.33
C GLU A 66 -7.55 15.25 10.18
N VAL A 67 -6.60 14.32 10.41
CA VAL A 67 -6.22 13.29 9.43
C VAL A 67 -7.38 12.34 9.20
N VAL A 68 -8.07 11.92 10.27
CA VAL A 68 -9.25 11.05 10.18
C VAL A 68 -10.39 11.73 9.42
N GLU A 69 -10.69 12.99 9.73
CA GLU A 69 -11.71 13.78 9.03
C GLU A 69 -11.38 13.92 7.54
N THR A 70 -10.12 14.20 7.20
CA THR A 70 -9.65 14.30 5.82
C THR A 70 -9.81 12.96 5.07
N LEU A 71 -9.50 11.84 5.71
CA LEU A 71 -9.66 10.52 5.12
C LEU A 71 -11.14 10.18 4.88
N LEU A 72 -12.00 10.46 5.85
CA LEU A 72 -13.44 10.26 5.73
C LEU A 72 -14.03 11.08 4.58
N ASN A 73 -13.68 12.36 4.49
CA ASN A 73 -14.12 13.23 3.41
C ASN A 73 -13.66 12.74 2.03
N LYS A 74 -12.40 12.28 1.92
CA LYS A 74 -11.87 11.71 0.67
C LYS A 74 -12.57 10.40 0.28
N MET A 75 -12.87 9.53 1.25
CA MET A 75 -13.62 8.30 0.97
C MET A 75 -15.06 8.58 0.55
N ALA A 76 -15.72 9.54 1.20
CA ALA A 76 -17.09 9.94 0.87
C ALA A 76 -17.21 10.55 -0.53
N ALA A 77 -16.18 11.25 -1.02
CA ALA A 77 -16.17 11.86 -2.35
C ALA A 77 -15.95 10.86 -3.52
N VAL A 78 -15.59 9.62 -3.23
CA VAL A 78 -15.29 8.57 -4.21
C VAL A 78 -16.42 7.52 -4.31
N ALA A 79 -17.44 7.62 -3.44
CA ALA A 79 -18.65 6.80 -3.48
C ALA A 79 -19.68 7.34 -4.49
#